data_AF-A0A3M1N595-F1
#
_entry.id   AF-A0A3M1N595-F1
#
_cell.length_a   1.000
_cell.length_b   1.000
_cell.length_c   1.000
_cell.angle_alpha   90.00
_cell.angle_beta   90.00
_cell.angle_gamma   90.00
#
_symmetry.space_group_name_H-M   'P 1'
#
loop_
_entity.id
_entity.type
_entity.pdbx_description
1 polymer ?
#
loop_
_entity_poly.entity_id
_entity_poly.type
_entity_poly.pdbx_seq_one_letter_code
_entity_poly.pdbx_strand_id
1 'polypeptide(L)'
;LRCLTDGITSSERAQRFLDILREFVEANFHYLQMTSRPRVADLANLRANPETLKWGVLYWRYFCKMTLRTNAIAKLSGIGIRQIRRYLRDGLHALSARLTELERSVRRKYAHERNLRSAEQRLSRNLANEQMKLVHKIETHLQSGNLVMLGGSSGTGKSSILFRLYELMHPAHKLVWVEAQPEYLDQHGQLQKLRGESTAEALVAQMYEGLGLFEHSTIDDQIEAIDAYPENIIFAINRVDALPQLELQKLIECLKQLPRHKFVITTRRFIKLGGNVMSLRVPQLKEAQSRDILECARRSKIESSDGLEPLTDSQFNRLYKLVGGLPLALSVLGTHLAHTRVEQAIQDLKNARPPFDALYTYALKSTWKQLSPSGRDLVRYLSSRNGGQSSEEHLSKLDIGSRVPSAITELTEHYLIDIEFWRRQRFVRLMPLMCTAIRSEMDKRW
;
A
#
# COMPACT_ATOMS: atom_id res chain seq x y z
N LEU A 1 12.93 6.63 21.64
CA LEU A 1 12.68 7.63 22.70
C LEU A 1 12.02 7.02 23.94
N ARG A 2 10.86 6.36 23.84
CA ARG A 2 10.27 5.63 25.00
C ARG A 2 11.22 4.61 25.65
N CYS A 3 11.96 3.83 24.86
CA CYS A 3 13.00 2.94 25.40
C CYS A 3 14.10 3.68 26.19
N LEU A 4 14.41 4.93 25.83
CA LEU A 4 15.41 5.76 26.51
C LEU A 4 14.85 6.41 27.79
N THR A 5 13.54 6.70 27.83
CA THR A 5 12.88 7.26 29.02
C THR A 5 12.52 6.19 30.04
N ASP A 6 12.15 4.99 29.58
CA ASP A 6 11.54 3.95 30.41
C ASP A 6 12.54 2.87 30.82
N GLY A 7 13.79 2.93 30.34
CA GLY A 7 14.86 1.98 30.70
C GLY A 7 14.68 0.58 30.10
N ILE A 8 13.81 0.42 29.11
CA ILE A 8 13.48 -0.86 28.49
C ILE A 8 14.50 -1.15 27.36
N THR A 9 15.50 -1.98 27.63
CA THR A 9 16.58 -2.33 26.68
C THR A 9 16.64 -3.81 26.29
N SER A 10 15.66 -4.64 26.67
CA SER A 10 15.78 -6.11 26.58
C SER A 10 15.56 -6.75 25.20
N SER A 11 15.28 -5.99 24.14
CA SER A 11 15.10 -6.57 22.79
C SER A 11 16.27 -6.24 21.85
N GLU A 12 16.68 -7.22 21.05
CA GLU A 12 17.74 -7.08 20.04
C GLU A 12 17.46 -5.91 19.07
N ARG A 13 16.19 -5.69 18.72
CA ARG A 13 15.76 -4.54 17.90
C ARG A 13 15.98 -3.20 18.61
N ALA A 14 15.72 -3.12 19.92
CA ALA A 14 16.00 -1.92 20.69
C ALA A 14 17.50 -1.65 20.76
N GLN A 15 18.33 -2.68 20.94
CA GLN A 15 19.78 -2.53 20.96
C GLN A 15 20.34 -2.06 19.61
N ARG A 16 19.92 -2.67 18.49
CA ARG A 16 20.30 -2.21 17.14
C ARG A 16 19.87 -0.77 16.88
N PHE A 17 18.68 -0.38 17.31
CA PHE A 17 18.21 1.00 17.19
C PHE A 17 19.06 1.98 18.02
N LEU A 18 19.46 1.59 19.24
CA LEU A 18 20.36 2.38 20.07
C LEU A 18 21.76 2.52 19.48
N ASP A 19 22.27 1.49 18.82
CA ASP A 19 23.57 1.54 18.13
C ASP A 19 23.52 2.48 16.92
N ILE A 20 22.45 2.45 16.11
CA ILE A 20 22.20 3.43 15.04
C ILE A 20 22.11 4.85 15.59
N LEU A 21 21.39 5.04 16.70
CA LEU A 21 21.29 6.35 17.34
C LEU A 21 22.64 6.83 17.90
N ARG A 22 23.47 5.92 18.42
CA ARG A 22 24.83 6.24 18.89
C ARG A 22 25.69 6.71 17.73
N GLU A 23 25.74 5.96 16.64
CA GLU A 23 26.48 6.34 15.43
C GLU A 23 25.97 7.67 14.88
N PHE A 24 24.66 7.90 14.90
CA PHE A 24 24.06 9.15 14.49
C PHE A 24 24.51 10.33 15.37
N VAL A 25 24.43 10.19 16.71
CA VAL A 25 24.90 11.23 17.64
C VAL A 25 26.40 11.47 17.48
N GLU A 26 27.19 10.40 17.31
CA GLU A 26 28.64 10.48 17.05
C GLU A 26 28.95 11.20 15.73
N ALA A 27 28.21 10.95 14.65
CA ALA A 27 28.40 11.62 13.37
C ALA A 27 28.08 13.12 13.43
N ASN A 28 27.19 13.54 14.33
CA ASN A 28 26.89 14.97 14.53
C ASN A 28 27.91 15.66 15.45
N PHE A 29 28.81 14.94 16.12
CA PHE A 29 29.94 15.55 16.85
C PHE A 29 30.93 16.25 15.92
N HIS A 30 31.15 15.72 14.72
CA HIS A 30 31.96 16.38 13.70
C HIS A 30 31.40 17.76 13.30
N TYR A 31 30.07 17.90 13.24
CA TYR A 31 29.41 19.19 12.97
C TYR A 31 29.53 20.20 14.13
N LEU A 32 29.84 19.72 15.34
CA LEU A 32 29.95 20.53 16.56
C LEU A 32 31.40 20.82 16.96
N GLN A 33 32.36 20.63 16.05
CA GLN A 33 33.80 20.77 16.28
C GLN A 33 34.38 19.85 17.39
N MET A 34 33.67 18.78 17.73
CA MET A 34 34.21 17.74 18.60
C MET A 34 35.03 16.78 17.75
N THR A 35 36.35 16.88 17.86
CA THR A 35 37.31 16.15 17.02
C THR A 35 37.41 14.65 17.33
N SER A 36 36.76 14.17 18.40
CA SER A 36 36.76 12.76 18.79
C SER A 36 35.63 12.42 19.79
N ARG A 37 35.43 11.13 20.11
CA ARG A 37 34.54 10.68 21.19
C ARG A 37 34.84 11.48 22.46
N PRO A 38 33.84 12.14 23.07
CA PRO A 38 34.11 12.98 24.22
C PRO A 38 34.73 12.12 25.33
N ARG A 39 35.86 12.58 25.87
CA ARG A 39 36.49 12.05 27.08
C ARG A 39 35.77 12.63 28.29
N VAL A 40 35.82 11.94 29.42
CA VAL A 40 35.21 12.45 30.67
C VAL A 40 35.79 13.83 31.04
N ALA A 41 37.06 14.07 30.71
CA ALA A 41 37.73 15.37 30.88
C ALA A 41 37.09 16.50 30.05
N ASP A 42 36.44 16.19 28.93
CA ASP A 42 35.82 17.18 28.04
C ASP A 42 34.53 17.73 28.65
N LEU A 43 33.88 17.03 29.60
CA LEU A 43 32.68 17.50 30.30
C LEU A 43 32.92 18.84 31.02
N ALA A 44 34.14 19.06 31.52
CA ALA A 44 34.53 20.32 32.16
C ALA A 44 34.69 21.47 31.15
N ASN A 45 35.07 21.13 29.90
CA ASN A 45 35.33 22.07 28.80
C ASN A 45 34.10 22.36 27.93
N LEU A 46 32.98 21.65 28.13
CA LEU A 46 31.74 21.85 27.37
C LEU A 46 31.10 23.25 27.53
N ARG A 47 31.61 24.12 28.41
CA ARG A 47 31.00 25.40 28.77
C ARG A 47 30.88 26.42 27.64
N ALA A 48 31.59 26.22 26.52
CA ALA A 48 31.69 27.24 25.46
C ALA A 48 30.49 27.30 24.49
N ASN A 49 29.70 26.22 24.33
CA ASN A 49 28.58 26.21 23.38
C ASN A 49 27.35 25.43 23.92
N PRO A 50 26.19 26.09 24.10
CA PRO A 50 24.95 25.46 24.52
C PRO A 50 24.49 24.28 23.65
N GLU A 51 24.74 24.31 22.33
CA GLU A 51 24.39 23.19 21.44
C GLU A 51 25.28 21.97 21.71
N THR A 52 26.59 22.18 21.80
CA THR A 52 27.55 21.12 22.13
C THR A 52 27.25 20.48 23.49
N LEU A 53 26.79 21.27 24.47
CA LEU A 53 26.31 20.78 25.77
C LEU A 53 25.10 19.87 25.66
N LYS A 54 24.10 20.22 24.85
CA LYS A 54 22.89 19.40 24.64
C LYS A 54 23.26 18.01 24.13
N TRP A 55 24.06 17.95 23.06
CA TRP A 55 24.47 16.68 22.45
C TRP A 55 25.45 15.88 23.32
N GLY A 56 26.40 16.55 23.98
CA GLY A 56 27.34 15.91 24.90
C GLY A 56 26.64 15.27 26.10
N VAL A 57 25.71 15.99 26.72
CA VAL A 57 24.94 15.48 27.87
C VAL A 57 24.03 14.31 27.46
N LEU A 58 23.41 14.36 26.27
CA LEU A 58 22.68 13.22 25.71
C LEU A 58 23.56 11.98 25.56
N TYR A 59 24.74 12.15 24.96
CA TYR A 59 25.68 11.07 24.73
C TYR A 59 26.10 10.39 26.03
N TRP A 60 26.57 11.16 27.02
CA TRP A 60 27.00 10.60 28.30
C TRP A 60 25.88 9.94 29.09
N ARG A 61 24.65 10.43 28.94
CA ARG A 61 23.50 9.86 29.64
C ARG A 61 23.00 8.57 28.99
N TYR A 62 22.96 8.51 27.66
CA TYR A 62 22.20 7.49 26.93
C TYR A 62 23.01 6.64 25.95
N PHE A 63 24.09 7.17 25.39
CA PHE A 63 24.79 6.54 24.26
C PHE A 63 26.22 6.07 24.59
N CYS A 64 26.84 6.62 25.63
CA CYS A 64 28.15 6.18 26.12
C CYS A 64 28.05 4.78 26.76
N LYS A 65 29.09 3.95 26.57
CA LYS A 65 29.20 2.62 27.21
C LYS A 65 29.10 2.70 28.73
N MET A 66 29.62 3.77 29.33
CA MET A 66 29.47 4.08 30.75
C MET A 66 28.38 5.15 30.90
N THR A 67 27.13 4.72 31.03
CA THR A 67 26.00 5.64 31.19
C THR A 67 26.09 6.36 32.54
N LEU A 68 26.23 7.69 32.50
CA LEU A 68 26.33 8.51 33.71
C LEU A 68 24.93 8.93 34.20
N ARG A 69 24.73 8.95 35.52
CA ARG A 69 23.53 9.58 36.11
C ARG A 69 23.64 11.10 35.98
N THR A 70 22.51 11.80 35.91
CA THR A 70 22.44 13.27 35.81
C THR A 70 23.28 13.98 36.88
N ASN A 71 23.30 13.46 38.11
CA ASN A 71 24.10 14.03 39.21
C ASN A 71 25.60 13.89 38.97
N ALA A 72 26.04 12.77 38.38
CA ALA A 72 27.45 12.55 38.05
C ALA A 72 27.88 13.49 36.92
N ILE A 73 27.05 13.66 35.88
CA ILE A 73 27.30 14.62 34.79
C ILE A 73 27.37 16.06 35.33
N ALA A 74 26.44 16.45 36.22
CA ALA A 74 26.45 17.76 36.86
C ALA A 74 27.73 18.01 37.67
N LYS A 75 28.15 17.03 38.48
CA LYS A 75 29.40 17.10 39.25
C LYS A 75 30.64 17.23 38.36
N LEU A 76 30.72 16.42 37.30
CA LEU A 76 31.88 16.38 36.40
C LEU A 76 32.00 17.62 35.49
N SER A 77 30.88 18.21 35.10
CA SER A 77 30.86 19.44 34.28
C SER A 77 30.91 20.73 35.10
N GLY A 78 30.63 20.64 36.41
CA GLY A 78 30.42 21.79 37.28
C GLY A 78 29.19 22.62 36.90
N ILE A 79 28.20 22.02 36.24
CA ILE A 79 26.93 22.65 35.84
C ILE A 79 25.84 22.18 36.81
N GLY A 80 24.97 23.10 37.23
CA GLY A 80 23.85 22.77 38.12
C GLY A 80 22.94 21.68 37.54
N ILE A 81 22.48 20.76 38.39
CA ILE A 81 21.65 19.61 37.98
C ILE A 81 20.38 20.03 37.20
N ARG A 82 19.75 21.16 37.56
CA ARG A 82 18.57 21.70 36.86
C ARG A 82 18.90 22.07 35.41
N GLN A 83 20.06 22.68 35.19
CA GLN A 83 20.54 23.05 33.86
C GLN A 83 20.90 21.82 33.04
N ILE A 84 21.52 20.78 33.64
CA ILE A 84 21.75 19.49 32.96
C ILE A 84 20.41 18.86 32.53
N ARG A 85 19.38 18.88 33.39
CA ARG A 85 18.04 18.38 33.01
C ARG A 85 17.42 19.17 31.86
N ARG A 86 17.61 20.49 31.83
CA ARG A 86 17.19 21.34 30.71
C ARG A 86 17.92 20.97 29.42
N TYR A 87 19.25 20.84 29.45
CA TYR A 87 20.02 20.42 28.28
C TYR A 87 19.66 19.01 27.80
N LEU A 88 19.37 18.08 28.70
CA LEU A 88 18.83 16.76 28.33
C LEU A 88 17.51 16.89 27.57
N ARG A 89 16.57 17.68 28.09
CA ARG A 89 15.27 17.91 27.44
C ARG A 89 15.44 18.56 26.06
N ASP A 90 16.19 19.65 26.00
CA ASP A 90 16.42 20.40 24.76
C ASP A 90 17.16 19.53 23.72
N GLY A 91 18.16 18.76 24.17
CA GLY A 91 18.85 17.78 23.33
C GLY A 91 17.92 16.69 22.82
N LEU A 92 17.04 16.12 23.67
CA LEU A 92 16.05 15.13 23.24
C LEU A 92 15.09 15.71 22.18
N HIS A 93 14.67 16.97 22.33
CA HIS A 93 13.87 17.66 21.31
C HIS A 93 14.65 17.84 19.99
N ALA A 94 15.90 18.30 20.05
CA ALA A 94 16.75 18.45 18.87
C ALA A 94 17.01 17.11 18.16
N LEU A 95 17.30 16.05 18.91
CA LEU A 95 17.44 14.69 18.40
C LEU A 95 16.13 14.21 17.76
N SER A 96 14.98 14.43 18.40
CA SER A 96 13.69 14.08 17.83
C SER A 96 13.44 14.80 16.51
N ALA A 97 13.64 16.13 16.47
CA ALA A 97 13.45 16.93 15.27
C ALA A 97 14.36 16.46 14.13
N ARG A 98 15.63 16.17 14.43
CA ARG A 98 16.59 15.72 13.42
C ARG A 98 16.32 14.30 12.92
N LEU A 99 15.89 13.39 13.79
CA LEU A 99 15.44 12.06 13.39
C LEU A 99 14.19 12.14 12.53
N THR A 100 13.24 13.01 12.86
CA THR A 100 12.07 13.27 12.03
C THR A 100 12.49 13.80 10.66
N GLU A 101 13.47 14.72 10.60
CA GLU A 101 13.96 15.25 9.32
C GLU A 101 14.66 14.19 8.45
N LEU A 102 15.49 13.35 9.04
CA LEU A 102 16.08 12.22 8.34
C LEU A 102 15.03 11.21 7.88
N GLU A 103 14.05 10.92 8.73
CA GLU A 103 12.95 10.05 8.35
C GLU A 103 12.18 10.64 7.17
N ARG A 104 11.92 11.95 7.16
CA ARG A 104 11.29 12.65 6.04
C ARG A 104 12.11 12.56 4.76
N SER A 105 13.42 12.84 4.82
CA SER A 105 14.27 12.80 3.62
C SER A 105 14.32 11.39 3.01
N VAL A 106 14.44 10.36 3.86
CA VAL A 106 14.35 8.95 3.44
C VAL A 106 12.97 8.65 2.86
N ARG A 107 11.89 9.09 3.51
CA ARG A 107 10.52 8.88 3.01
C ARG A 107 10.29 9.54 1.65
N ARG A 108 10.74 10.77 1.44
CA ARG A 108 10.67 11.46 0.13
C ARG A 108 11.47 10.71 -0.93
N LYS A 109 12.71 10.31 -0.61
CA LYS A 109 13.58 9.55 -1.51
C LYS A 109 12.93 8.25 -2.00
N TYR A 110 12.30 7.51 -1.09
CA TYR A 110 11.69 6.21 -1.40
C TYR A 110 10.16 6.27 -1.61
N ALA A 111 9.55 7.46 -1.63
CA ALA A 111 8.12 7.63 -1.78
C ALA A 111 7.63 6.99 -3.09
N HIS A 112 8.34 7.29 -4.18
CA HIS A 112 8.03 6.78 -5.50
C HIS A 112 8.14 5.24 -5.60
N GLU A 113 9.25 4.65 -5.15
CA GLU A 113 9.43 3.20 -5.15
C GLU A 113 8.37 2.48 -4.30
N ARG A 114 7.99 3.07 -3.17
CA ARG A 114 6.90 2.56 -2.33
C ARG A 114 5.57 2.55 -3.08
N ASN A 115 5.25 3.64 -3.78
CA ASN A 115 4.02 3.77 -4.56
C ASN A 115 4.03 2.79 -5.74
N LEU A 116 5.17 2.60 -6.40
CA LEU A 116 5.37 1.62 -7.46
C LEU A 116 5.13 0.18 -7.00
N ARG A 117 5.79 -0.26 -5.92
CA ARG A 117 5.60 -1.61 -5.37
C ARG A 117 4.14 -1.88 -5.00
N SER A 118 3.44 -0.86 -4.52
CA SER A 118 2.01 -0.92 -4.20
C SER A 118 1.14 -1.16 -5.44
N ALA A 119 1.54 -0.59 -6.59
CA ALA A 119 0.81 -0.74 -7.84
C ALA A 119 1.19 -2.03 -8.59
N GLU A 120 2.49 -2.37 -8.66
CA GLU A 120 3.01 -3.53 -9.41
C GLU A 120 2.46 -4.87 -8.93
N GLN A 121 2.39 -5.10 -7.61
CA GLN A 121 1.94 -6.39 -7.07
C GLN A 121 0.44 -6.66 -7.26
N ARG A 122 -0.33 -5.66 -7.74
CA ARG A 122 -1.79 -5.75 -7.82
C ARG A 122 -2.31 -6.08 -9.22
N LEU A 123 -1.46 -6.03 -10.25
CA LEU A 123 -1.95 -5.81 -11.61
C LEU A 123 -1.42 -6.82 -12.61
N SER A 124 -2.36 -7.45 -13.31
CA SER A 124 -2.04 -8.13 -14.56
C SER A 124 -1.49 -7.11 -15.55
N ARG A 125 -0.28 -7.39 -16.08
CA ARG A 125 0.39 -6.58 -17.11
C ARG A 125 -0.26 -6.74 -18.49
N ASN A 126 -1.08 -7.77 -18.67
CA ASN A 126 -1.66 -8.10 -19.96
C ASN A 126 -3.01 -7.40 -20.11
N LEU A 127 -2.99 -6.19 -20.67
CA LEU A 127 -4.20 -5.51 -21.14
C LEU A 127 -4.56 -5.98 -22.53
N ALA A 128 -5.85 -6.16 -22.78
CA ALA A 128 -6.36 -6.43 -24.12
C ALA A 128 -6.26 -5.17 -25.02
N ASN A 129 -6.24 -5.36 -26.34
CA ASN A 129 -6.12 -4.25 -27.31
C ASN A 129 -7.18 -3.14 -27.11
N GLU A 130 -8.42 -3.47 -26.74
CA GLU A 130 -9.45 -2.45 -26.47
C GLU A 130 -9.15 -1.63 -25.20
N GLN A 131 -8.58 -2.26 -24.18
CA GLN A 131 -8.13 -1.55 -22.98
C GLN A 131 -6.90 -0.68 -23.29
N MET A 132 -5.99 -1.14 -24.16
CA MET A 132 -4.87 -0.33 -24.64
C MET A 132 -5.36 0.90 -25.43
N LYS A 133 -6.40 0.78 -26.26
CA LYS A 133 -7.01 1.96 -26.91
C LYS A 133 -7.52 2.97 -25.88
N LEU A 134 -8.12 2.51 -24.78
CA LEU A 134 -8.52 3.39 -23.68
C LEU A 134 -7.32 4.06 -23.02
N VAL A 135 -6.24 3.32 -22.77
CA VAL A 135 -5.00 3.88 -22.21
C VAL A 135 -4.49 5.06 -23.07
N HIS A 136 -4.33 4.87 -24.38
CA HIS A 136 -3.87 5.94 -25.28
C HIS A 136 -4.83 7.12 -25.33
N LYS A 137 -6.14 6.85 -25.29
CA LYS A 137 -7.17 7.90 -25.22
C LYS A 137 -7.05 8.74 -23.95
N ILE A 138 -6.78 8.09 -22.81
CA ILE A 138 -6.57 8.74 -21.52
C ILE A 138 -5.29 9.56 -21.55
N GLU A 139 -4.19 8.97 -22.01
CA GLU A 139 -2.90 9.64 -22.16
C GLU A 139 -3.02 10.92 -23.00
N THR A 140 -3.64 10.83 -24.18
CA THR A 140 -3.88 11.98 -25.07
C THR A 140 -4.67 13.08 -24.36
N HIS A 141 -5.72 12.70 -23.62
CA HIS A 141 -6.49 13.68 -22.85
C HIS A 141 -5.65 14.34 -21.75
N LEU A 142 -4.83 13.57 -21.02
CA LEU A 142 -3.97 14.09 -19.96
C LEU A 142 -2.84 15.00 -20.46
N GLN A 143 -2.57 15.06 -21.76
CA GLN A 143 -1.64 16.06 -22.31
C GLN A 143 -2.20 17.48 -22.21
N SER A 144 -3.53 17.66 -22.32
CA SER A 144 -4.20 18.98 -22.30
C SER A 144 -5.12 19.19 -21.09
N GLY A 145 -5.66 18.10 -20.53
CA GLY A 145 -6.42 18.08 -19.29
C GLY A 145 -5.59 17.55 -18.13
N ASN A 146 -6.19 17.53 -16.94
CA ASN A 146 -5.56 17.01 -15.73
C ASN A 146 -6.37 15.90 -15.03
N LEU A 147 -7.64 15.67 -15.40
CA LEU A 147 -8.53 14.82 -14.61
C LEU A 147 -9.37 13.86 -15.45
N VAL A 148 -9.26 12.57 -15.12
CA VAL A 148 -9.97 11.48 -15.80
C VAL A 148 -10.70 10.61 -14.76
N MET A 149 -11.95 10.25 -15.06
CA MET A 149 -12.76 9.35 -14.24
C MET A 149 -13.04 8.06 -15.03
N LEU A 150 -12.62 6.91 -14.48
CA LEU A 150 -12.83 5.59 -15.07
C LEU A 150 -13.93 4.84 -14.31
N GLY A 151 -15.07 4.66 -14.97
CA GLY A 151 -16.21 3.91 -14.45
C GLY A 151 -16.33 2.52 -15.09
N GLY A 152 -16.58 1.49 -14.30
CA GLY A 152 -16.86 0.14 -14.84
C GLY A 152 -16.93 -0.91 -13.74
N SER A 153 -17.61 -2.04 -13.97
CA SER A 153 -17.83 -3.07 -12.94
C SER A 153 -16.53 -3.61 -12.32
N SER A 154 -16.63 -4.29 -11.18
CA SER A 154 -15.48 -4.96 -10.57
C SER A 154 -14.83 -5.94 -11.56
N GLY A 155 -13.50 -6.08 -11.51
CA GLY A 155 -12.76 -7.01 -12.37
C GLY A 155 -12.54 -6.58 -13.83
N THR A 156 -13.03 -5.41 -14.26
CA THR A 156 -12.86 -4.87 -15.63
C THR A 156 -11.44 -4.41 -15.99
N GLY A 157 -10.50 -4.44 -15.05
CA GLY A 157 -9.12 -4.02 -15.29
C GLY A 157 -8.85 -2.52 -15.20
N LYS A 158 -9.71 -1.74 -14.54
CA LYS A 158 -9.49 -0.28 -14.29
C LYS A 158 -8.12 0.00 -13.66
N SER A 159 -7.76 -0.77 -12.63
CA SER A 159 -6.47 -0.62 -11.95
C SER A 159 -5.30 -0.99 -12.87
N SER A 160 -5.45 -1.98 -13.75
CA SER A 160 -4.42 -2.34 -14.73
C SER A 160 -4.26 -1.25 -15.80
N ILE A 161 -5.36 -0.61 -16.23
CA ILE A 161 -5.34 0.56 -17.12
C ILE A 161 -4.57 1.72 -16.48
N LEU A 162 -4.83 2.03 -15.19
CA LEU A 162 -4.11 3.08 -14.46
C LEU A 162 -2.59 2.87 -14.47
N PHE A 163 -2.16 1.65 -14.17
CA PHE A 163 -0.74 1.35 -14.09
C PHE A 163 -0.08 1.34 -15.45
N ARG A 164 -0.75 0.80 -16.47
CA ARG A 164 -0.24 0.86 -17.84
C ARG A 164 -0.12 2.29 -18.35
N LEU A 165 -1.09 3.15 -18.01
CA LEU A 165 -1.00 4.58 -18.28
C LEU A 165 0.22 5.21 -17.61
N TYR A 166 0.45 4.90 -16.34
CA TYR A 166 1.65 5.37 -15.65
C TYR A 166 2.94 4.90 -16.34
N GLU A 167 3.03 3.62 -16.74
CA GLU A 167 4.20 3.09 -17.46
C GLU A 167 4.51 3.88 -18.73
N LEU A 168 3.48 4.33 -19.47
CA LEU A 168 3.66 5.16 -20.68
C LEU A 168 4.09 6.60 -20.35
N MET A 169 3.61 7.14 -19.23
CA MET A 169 3.93 8.51 -18.80
C MET A 169 5.24 8.61 -18.02
N HIS A 170 5.83 7.48 -17.62
CA HIS A 170 7.15 7.39 -17.00
C HIS A 170 8.25 7.51 -18.07
N PRO A 171 9.36 8.24 -17.81
CA PRO A 171 9.78 8.85 -16.55
C PRO A 171 9.29 10.28 -16.32
N ALA A 172 8.51 10.84 -17.25
CA ALA A 172 8.08 12.24 -17.16
C ALA A 172 7.17 12.53 -15.95
N HIS A 173 6.48 11.51 -15.43
CA HIS A 173 5.65 11.61 -14.23
C HIS A 173 6.03 10.56 -13.20
N LYS A 174 5.95 10.92 -11.92
CA LYS A 174 6.00 9.96 -10.81
C LYS A 174 4.59 9.53 -10.39
N LEU A 175 4.46 8.28 -9.94
CA LEU A 175 3.20 7.74 -9.45
C LEU A 175 3.00 8.03 -7.96
N VAL A 176 1.81 8.51 -7.62
CA VAL A 176 1.25 8.41 -6.26
C VAL A 176 -0.03 7.59 -6.33
N TRP A 177 -0.04 6.45 -5.65
CA TRP A 177 -1.18 5.55 -5.60
C TRP A 177 -1.98 5.79 -4.32
N VAL A 178 -3.26 6.11 -4.47
CA VAL A 178 -4.17 6.45 -3.36
C VAL A 178 -5.35 5.48 -3.38
N GLU A 179 -5.64 4.86 -2.25
CA GLU A 179 -6.79 3.97 -2.09
C GLU A 179 -7.91 4.70 -1.36
N ALA A 180 -9.04 4.89 -2.05
CA ALA A 180 -10.20 5.55 -1.48
C ALA A 180 -11.05 4.59 -0.64
N GLN A 181 -10.44 4.06 0.41
CA GLN A 181 -11.13 3.19 1.37
C GLN A 181 -11.49 3.98 2.62
N PRO A 182 -12.74 3.95 3.08
CA PRO A 182 -13.18 4.72 4.25
C PRO A 182 -12.48 4.27 5.53
N GLU A 183 -11.95 3.05 5.54
CA GLU A 183 -11.29 2.43 6.68
C GLU A 183 -9.98 1.74 6.24
N TYR A 184 -8.98 1.76 7.11
CA TYR A 184 -7.69 1.09 6.91
C TYR A 184 -7.29 0.34 8.19
N LEU A 185 -6.43 -0.67 8.07
CA LEU A 185 -5.86 -1.31 9.25
C LEU A 185 -4.66 -0.51 9.76
N ASP A 186 -4.65 -0.19 11.05
CA ASP A 186 -3.45 0.33 11.69
C ASP A 186 -2.40 -0.77 11.93
N GLN A 187 -1.26 -0.36 12.49
CA GLN A 187 -0.14 -1.24 12.83
C GLN A 187 -0.49 -2.34 13.85
N HIS A 188 -1.64 -2.22 14.53
CA HIS A 188 -2.16 -3.20 15.49
C HIS A 188 -3.25 -4.09 14.87
N GLY A 189 -3.53 -3.95 13.57
CA GLY A 189 -4.58 -4.68 12.88
C GLY A 189 -5.98 -4.25 13.31
N GLN A 190 -6.14 -3.03 13.83
CA GLN A 190 -7.45 -2.45 14.12
C GLN A 190 -7.92 -1.62 12.92
N LEU A 191 -9.20 -1.75 12.57
CA LEU A 191 -9.82 -0.88 11.57
C LEU A 191 -9.93 0.53 12.14
N GLN A 192 -9.29 1.46 11.46
CA GLN A 192 -9.36 2.88 11.72
C GLN A 192 -10.09 3.55 10.56
N LYS A 193 -10.90 4.56 10.87
CA LYS A 193 -11.42 5.46 9.85
C LYS A 193 -10.31 6.37 9.34
N LEU A 194 -10.42 6.78 8.08
CA LEU A 194 -9.55 7.79 7.52
C LEU A 194 -9.54 9.08 8.37
N ARG A 195 -8.36 9.70 8.51
CA ARG A 195 -8.18 10.97 9.25
C ARG A 195 -8.62 12.15 8.39
N GLY A 196 -9.45 13.03 8.94
CA GLY A 196 -9.98 14.24 8.28
C GLY A 196 -11.37 14.57 8.83
N GLU A 197 -11.84 15.79 8.65
CA GLU A 197 -13.23 16.13 8.95
C GLU A 197 -14.16 15.53 7.89
N SER A 198 -13.64 15.38 6.66
CA SER A 198 -14.30 14.77 5.51
C SER A 198 -13.47 13.67 4.83
N THR A 199 -14.11 12.82 4.01
CA THR A 199 -13.42 11.73 3.29
C THR A 199 -12.59 12.29 2.13
N ALA A 200 -13.02 13.40 1.53
CA ALA A 200 -12.24 14.11 0.49
C ALA A 200 -10.91 14.64 1.04
N GLU A 201 -10.93 15.32 2.19
CA GLU A 201 -9.73 15.80 2.88
C GLU A 201 -8.77 14.66 3.19
N ALA A 202 -9.30 13.53 3.66
CA ALA A 202 -8.46 12.39 3.94
C ALA A 202 -7.73 11.84 2.70
N LEU A 203 -8.34 11.93 1.51
CA LEU A 203 -7.68 11.53 0.27
C LEU A 203 -6.61 12.54 -0.16
N VAL A 204 -6.84 13.84 0.04
CA VAL A 204 -5.81 14.87 -0.17
C VAL A 204 -4.64 14.65 0.79
N ALA A 205 -4.92 14.34 2.05
CA ALA A 205 -3.88 13.99 3.03
C ALA A 205 -3.11 12.73 2.60
N GLN A 206 -3.77 11.72 2.04
CA GLN A 206 -3.09 10.55 1.47
C GLN A 206 -2.21 10.89 0.27
N MET A 207 -2.66 11.78 -0.62
CA MET A 207 -1.86 12.29 -1.73
C MET A 207 -0.61 13.00 -1.22
N TYR A 208 -0.77 13.88 -0.23
CA TYR A 208 0.28 14.62 0.44
C TYR A 208 1.31 13.67 1.11
N GLU A 209 0.84 12.69 1.88
CA GLU A 209 1.70 11.64 2.46
C GLU A 209 2.35 10.73 1.40
N GLY A 210 1.68 10.57 0.26
CA GLY A 210 2.14 9.83 -0.91
C GLY A 210 3.38 10.44 -1.56
N LEU A 211 3.54 11.77 -1.44
CA LEU A 211 4.73 12.54 -1.80
C LEU A 211 5.82 12.54 -0.72
N GLY A 212 5.53 11.97 0.46
CA GLY A 212 6.44 12.00 1.60
C GLY A 212 6.44 13.34 2.35
N LEU A 213 5.33 14.08 2.29
CA LEU A 213 5.12 15.33 3.02
C LEU A 213 4.28 15.08 4.28
N PHE A 214 4.51 15.82 5.38
CA PHE A 214 3.91 15.54 6.71
C PHE A 214 3.71 16.77 7.61
N GLU A 215 3.94 18.00 7.14
CA GLU A 215 4.04 19.19 8.00
C GLU A 215 2.78 20.05 8.06
N HIS A 216 1.86 19.85 7.11
CA HIS A 216 0.68 20.69 6.98
C HIS A 216 -0.53 20.11 7.73
N SER A 217 -1.19 20.99 8.48
CA SER A 217 -2.33 20.67 9.33
C SER A 217 -3.68 20.91 8.66
N THR A 218 -3.75 21.82 7.67
CA THR A 218 -4.99 22.12 6.95
C THR A 218 -4.96 21.52 5.54
N ILE A 219 -6.15 21.38 4.92
CA ILE A 219 -6.25 20.92 3.54
C ILE A 219 -5.65 21.94 2.56
N ASP A 220 -5.85 23.24 2.80
CA ASP A 220 -5.35 24.29 1.91
C ASP A 220 -3.83 24.30 1.86
N ASP A 221 -3.17 24.21 3.03
CA ASP A 221 -1.71 24.06 3.12
C ASP A 221 -1.22 22.79 2.38
N GLN A 222 -1.98 21.69 2.44
CA GLN A 222 -1.64 20.46 1.73
C GLN A 222 -1.78 20.60 0.21
N ILE A 223 -2.84 21.26 -0.26
CA ILE A 223 -3.05 21.56 -1.69
C ILE A 223 -1.92 22.45 -2.20
N GLU A 224 -1.60 23.54 -1.50
CA GLU A 224 -0.51 24.45 -1.86
C GLU A 224 0.83 23.70 -1.96
N ALA A 225 1.13 22.85 -0.98
CA ALA A 225 2.36 22.08 -0.99
C ALA A 225 2.41 20.97 -2.05
N ILE A 226 1.26 20.39 -2.43
CA ILE A 226 1.18 19.47 -3.56
C ILE A 226 1.46 20.24 -4.85
N ASP A 227 0.84 21.40 -5.08
CA ASP A 227 1.03 22.21 -6.30
C ASP A 227 2.48 22.71 -6.43
N ALA A 228 3.08 23.12 -5.31
CA ALA A 228 4.47 23.53 -5.23
C ALA A 228 5.47 22.37 -5.39
N TYR A 229 5.01 21.11 -5.43
CA TYR A 229 5.90 19.96 -5.54
C TYR A 229 6.67 20.01 -6.87
N PRO A 230 8.01 19.87 -6.86
CA PRO A 230 8.84 20.21 -8.02
C PRO A 230 8.72 19.23 -9.20
N GLU A 231 8.07 18.09 -9.01
CA GLU A 231 7.98 17.03 -10.02
C GLU A 231 6.55 16.91 -10.55
N ASN A 232 6.41 16.45 -11.79
CA ASN A 232 5.09 16.14 -12.33
C ASN A 232 4.62 14.80 -11.77
N ILE A 233 3.41 14.78 -11.23
CA ILE A 233 2.85 13.63 -10.53
C ILE A 233 1.60 13.16 -11.26
N ILE A 234 1.47 11.85 -11.42
CA ILE A 234 0.20 11.19 -11.70
C ILE A 234 -0.33 10.55 -10.42
N PHE A 235 -1.49 11.03 -9.97
CA PHE A 235 -2.22 10.49 -8.85
C PHE A 235 -3.26 9.49 -9.35
N ALA A 236 -3.07 8.22 -8.99
CA ALA A 236 -4.01 7.14 -9.25
C ALA A 236 -4.90 6.96 -8.02
N ILE A 237 -6.11 7.54 -8.04
CA ILE A 237 -7.07 7.50 -6.93
C ILE A 237 -8.06 6.35 -7.17
N ASN A 238 -7.80 5.22 -6.55
CA ASN A 238 -8.47 3.97 -6.84
C ASN A 238 -9.69 3.75 -5.91
N ARG A 239 -10.78 3.20 -6.45
CA ARG A 239 -11.96 2.70 -5.72
C ARG A 239 -12.76 3.76 -4.93
N VAL A 240 -13.10 4.91 -5.52
CA VAL A 240 -13.92 5.96 -4.86
C VAL A 240 -15.40 5.59 -4.65
N ASP A 241 -15.74 4.30 -4.70
CA ASP A 241 -17.11 3.79 -4.65
C ASP A 241 -17.84 4.05 -3.35
N ALA A 242 -17.07 4.13 -2.26
CA ALA A 242 -17.60 4.37 -0.93
C ALA A 242 -17.84 5.85 -0.65
N LEU A 243 -17.37 6.76 -1.51
CA LEU A 243 -17.53 8.19 -1.30
C LEU A 243 -18.98 8.61 -1.61
N PRO A 244 -19.65 9.30 -0.68
CA PRO A 244 -20.87 10.03 -0.99
C PRO A 244 -20.65 10.99 -2.17
N GLN A 245 -21.70 11.23 -2.98
CA GLN A 245 -21.59 12.11 -4.16
C GLN A 245 -21.06 13.51 -3.82
N LEU A 246 -21.48 14.07 -2.68
CA LEU A 246 -21.00 15.38 -2.20
C LEU A 246 -19.50 15.36 -1.90
N GLU A 247 -19.00 14.29 -1.27
CA GLU A 247 -17.57 14.11 -0.97
C GLU A 247 -16.76 13.92 -2.25
N LEU A 248 -17.31 13.19 -3.22
CA LEU A 248 -16.69 13.06 -4.53
C LEU A 248 -16.58 14.43 -5.22
N GLN A 249 -17.63 15.24 -5.20
CA GLN A 249 -17.59 16.61 -5.77
C GLN A 249 -16.56 17.49 -5.09
N LYS A 250 -16.50 17.49 -3.75
CA LYS A 250 -15.47 18.21 -2.99
C LYS A 250 -14.06 17.79 -3.39
N LEU A 251 -13.81 16.47 -3.51
CA LEU A 251 -12.53 15.96 -3.99
C LEU A 251 -12.21 16.53 -5.37
N ILE A 252 -13.14 16.45 -6.33
CA ILE A 252 -12.92 16.99 -7.69
C ILE A 252 -12.57 18.48 -7.67
N GLU A 253 -13.24 19.29 -6.86
CA GLU A 253 -12.91 20.71 -6.74
C GLU A 253 -11.51 20.95 -6.16
N CYS A 254 -11.06 20.14 -5.20
CA CYS A 254 -9.68 20.19 -4.71
C CYS A 254 -8.67 19.84 -5.82
N LEU A 255 -8.94 18.79 -6.61
CA LEU A 255 -8.02 18.35 -7.67
C LEU A 255 -7.91 19.36 -8.81
N LYS A 256 -8.96 20.14 -9.08
CA LYS A 256 -8.92 21.22 -10.09
C LYS A 256 -7.96 22.35 -9.72
N GLN A 257 -7.67 22.54 -8.44
CA GLN A 257 -6.71 23.53 -7.95
C GLN A 257 -5.25 23.12 -8.22
N LEU A 258 -5.02 21.90 -8.73
CA LEU A 258 -3.71 21.32 -8.99
C LEU A 258 -3.50 21.10 -10.50
N PRO A 259 -3.49 22.16 -11.34
CA PRO A 259 -3.53 22.04 -12.80
C PRO A 259 -2.30 21.35 -13.40
N ARG A 260 -1.17 21.40 -12.69
CA ARG A 260 0.09 20.81 -13.11
C ARG A 260 0.11 19.28 -13.02
N HIS A 261 -0.58 18.72 -12.03
CA HIS A 261 -0.59 17.29 -11.76
C HIS A 261 -1.67 16.58 -12.55
N LYS A 262 -1.53 15.27 -12.72
CA LYS A 262 -2.49 14.44 -13.47
C LYS A 262 -3.22 13.52 -12.50
N PHE A 263 -4.51 13.33 -12.72
CA PHE A 263 -5.39 12.61 -11.82
C PHE A 263 -6.20 11.61 -12.62
N VAL A 264 -6.18 10.36 -12.18
CA VAL A 264 -7.07 9.33 -12.72
C VAL A 264 -7.76 8.62 -11.58
N ILE A 265 -9.09 8.73 -11.57
CA ILE A 265 -9.95 8.22 -10.52
C ILE A 265 -10.67 6.98 -11.03
N THR A 266 -10.83 5.94 -10.19
CA THR A 266 -11.60 4.74 -10.57
C THR A 266 -12.81 4.50 -9.67
N THR A 267 -13.90 4.06 -10.29
CA THR A 267 -15.14 3.63 -9.60
C THR A 267 -15.81 2.48 -10.35
N ARG A 268 -16.57 1.66 -9.61
CA ARG A 268 -17.51 0.65 -10.09
C ARG A 268 -18.66 1.22 -10.91
N ARG A 269 -19.04 2.48 -10.68
CA ARG A 269 -20.17 3.13 -11.35
C ARG A 269 -19.66 4.07 -12.44
N PHE A 270 -20.38 4.17 -13.53
CA PHE A 270 -20.10 5.24 -14.49
C PHE A 270 -20.71 6.53 -13.96
N ILE A 271 -19.85 7.51 -13.70
CA ILE A 271 -20.26 8.83 -13.20
C ILE A 271 -19.83 9.85 -14.26
N LYS A 272 -20.81 10.51 -14.87
CA LYS A 272 -20.55 11.63 -15.77
C LYS A 272 -20.45 12.89 -14.92
N LEU A 273 -19.24 13.43 -14.82
CA LEU A 273 -19.00 14.70 -14.15
C LEU A 273 -18.98 15.81 -15.21
N GLY A 274 -19.46 17.00 -14.85
CA GLY A 274 -19.39 18.18 -15.71
C GLY A 274 -18.02 18.86 -15.67
N GLY A 275 -17.82 19.87 -16.52
CA GLY A 275 -16.57 20.64 -16.62
C GLY A 275 -15.45 19.89 -17.36
N ASN A 276 -14.20 20.18 -17.03
CA ASN A 276 -13.00 19.62 -17.69
C ASN A 276 -12.65 18.19 -17.23
N VAL A 277 -13.64 17.39 -16.81
CA VAL A 277 -13.44 16.02 -16.34
C VAL A 277 -13.79 15.02 -17.44
N MET A 278 -12.83 14.23 -17.90
CA MET A 278 -13.10 13.17 -18.86
C MET A 278 -13.63 11.92 -18.16
N SER A 279 -14.92 11.65 -18.30
CA SER A 279 -15.52 10.39 -17.84
C SER A 279 -15.48 9.32 -18.93
N LEU A 280 -14.83 8.20 -18.66
CA LEU A 280 -14.77 7.03 -19.55
C LEU A 280 -15.37 5.79 -18.89
N ARG A 281 -16.09 5.02 -19.69
CA ARG A 281 -16.56 3.69 -19.29
C ARG A 281 -15.53 2.66 -19.73
N VAL A 282 -15.09 1.82 -18.80
CA VAL A 282 -14.29 0.63 -19.11
C VAL A 282 -15.24 -0.50 -19.46
N PRO A 283 -15.30 -0.94 -20.73
CA PRO A 283 -16.19 -2.00 -21.16
C PRO A 283 -15.66 -3.36 -20.68
N GLN A 284 -16.52 -4.36 -20.73
CA GLN A 284 -16.06 -5.74 -20.73
C GLN A 284 -15.33 -6.03 -22.04
N LEU A 285 -14.43 -7.01 -22.00
CA LEU A 285 -13.71 -7.48 -23.18
C LEU A 285 -14.65 -8.17 -24.16
N LYS A 286 -14.28 -8.11 -25.44
CA LYS A 286 -14.95 -8.87 -26.50
C LYS A 286 -14.42 -10.31 -26.51
N GLU A 287 -15.20 -11.22 -27.10
CA GLU A 287 -14.93 -12.66 -27.14
C GLU A 287 -13.49 -13.03 -27.51
N ALA A 288 -12.95 -12.47 -28.61
CA ALA A 288 -11.59 -12.77 -29.05
C ALA A 288 -10.54 -12.47 -27.96
N GLN A 289 -10.64 -11.29 -27.34
CA GLN A 289 -9.73 -10.85 -26.27
C GLN A 289 -9.93 -11.64 -24.98
N SER A 290 -11.19 -12.00 -24.69
CA SER A 290 -11.51 -12.83 -23.55
C SER A 290 -10.92 -14.23 -23.67
N ARG A 291 -10.88 -14.78 -24.89
CA ARG A 291 -10.20 -16.05 -25.18
C ARG A 291 -8.70 -15.95 -24.91
N ASP A 292 -8.05 -14.91 -25.40
CA ASP A 292 -6.62 -14.72 -25.22
C ASP A 292 -6.23 -14.66 -23.74
N ILE A 293 -6.97 -13.89 -22.93
CA ILE A 293 -6.72 -13.81 -21.49
C ILE A 293 -6.93 -15.16 -20.80
N LEU A 294 -8.01 -15.85 -21.15
CA LEU A 294 -8.34 -17.14 -20.53
C LEU A 294 -7.29 -18.20 -20.88
N GLU A 295 -6.88 -18.30 -22.15
CA GLU A 295 -5.85 -19.27 -22.57
C GLU A 295 -4.47 -18.90 -22.02
N CYS A 296 -4.12 -17.62 -21.95
CA CYS A 296 -2.90 -17.17 -21.31
C CYS A 296 -2.85 -17.58 -19.83
N ALA A 297 -3.94 -17.37 -19.10
CA ALA A 297 -4.05 -17.81 -17.71
C ALA A 297 -3.96 -19.33 -17.55
N ARG A 298 -4.61 -20.11 -18.44
CA ARG A 298 -4.51 -21.58 -18.44
C ARG A 298 -3.07 -22.06 -18.64
N ARG A 299 -2.38 -21.54 -19.65
CA ARG A 299 -0.99 -21.91 -19.97
C ARG A 299 0.00 -21.51 -18.89
N SER A 300 -0.26 -20.41 -18.17
CA SER A 300 0.62 -19.94 -17.09
C SER A 300 0.77 -20.91 -15.91
N LYS A 301 -0.10 -21.93 -15.82
CA LYS A 301 -0.15 -22.91 -14.73
C LYS A 301 0.40 -24.28 -15.09
N ILE A 302 0.87 -24.45 -16.32
CA ILE A 302 1.40 -25.73 -16.79
C ILE A 302 2.81 -25.46 -17.29
N GLU A 303 3.79 -26.09 -16.64
CA GLU A 303 5.23 -25.89 -16.94
C GLU A 303 5.60 -26.36 -18.36
N SER A 304 4.85 -27.31 -18.93
CA SER A 304 4.97 -27.72 -20.33
C SER A 304 3.67 -27.42 -21.11
N SER A 305 3.79 -26.62 -22.17
CA SER A 305 2.68 -26.30 -23.08
C SER A 305 2.06 -27.53 -23.76
N ASP A 306 2.76 -28.66 -23.74
CA ASP A 306 2.50 -29.81 -24.63
C ASP A 306 1.32 -30.68 -24.18
N GLY A 307 0.79 -30.46 -22.97
CA GLY A 307 -0.33 -31.25 -22.43
C GLY A 307 -1.70 -30.57 -22.46
N LEU A 308 -1.80 -29.29 -22.82
CA LEU A 308 -3.05 -28.54 -22.70
C LEU A 308 -3.66 -28.25 -24.07
N GLU A 309 -4.71 -29.01 -24.41
CA GLU A 309 -5.50 -28.72 -25.60
C GLU A 309 -6.20 -27.34 -25.50
N PRO A 310 -6.14 -26.52 -26.56
CA PRO A 310 -6.91 -25.29 -26.66
C PRO A 310 -8.41 -25.57 -26.50
N LEU A 311 -9.14 -24.61 -25.92
CA LEU A 311 -10.60 -24.73 -25.89
C LEU A 311 -11.16 -24.74 -27.31
N THR A 312 -12.09 -25.67 -27.56
CA THR A 312 -12.95 -25.60 -28.74
C THR A 312 -13.81 -24.34 -28.69
N ASP A 313 -14.26 -23.86 -29.86
CA ASP A 313 -15.13 -22.68 -29.93
C ASP A 313 -16.42 -22.85 -29.13
N SER A 314 -17.01 -24.05 -29.17
CA SER A 314 -18.21 -24.38 -28.41
C SER A 314 -17.98 -24.27 -26.90
N GLN A 315 -16.86 -24.83 -26.40
CA GLN A 315 -16.49 -24.76 -24.98
C GLN A 315 -16.25 -23.32 -24.54
N PHE A 316 -15.45 -22.56 -25.30
CA PHE A 316 -15.18 -21.16 -25.00
C PHE A 316 -16.45 -20.32 -24.96
N ASN A 317 -17.31 -20.45 -25.98
CA ASN A 317 -18.56 -19.68 -26.06
C ASN A 317 -19.50 -19.99 -24.89
N ARG A 318 -19.55 -21.24 -24.42
CA ARG A 318 -20.33 -21.62 -23.23
C ARG A 318 -19.77 -20.99 -21.96
N LEU A 319 -18.45 -20.98 -21.78
CA LEU A 319 -17.82 -20.32 -20.64
C LEU A 319 -18.02 -18.81 -20.68
N TYR A 320 -17.79 -18.18 -21.83
CA TYR A 320 -17.95 -16.74 -22.02
C TYR A 320 -19.38 -16.26 -21.73
N LYS A 321 -20.39 -17.03 -22.12
CA LYS A 321 -21.79 -16.74 -21.75
C LYS A 321 -22.05 -16.76 -20.24
N LEU A 322 -21.28 -17.54 -19.48
CA LEU A 322 -21.43 -17.65 -18.02
C LEU A 322 -20.66 -16.56 -17.27
N VAL A 323 -19.44 -16.22 -17.70
CA VAL A 323 -18.56 -15.30 -16.95
C VAL A 323 -18.42 -13.91 -17.58
N GLY A 324 -18.86 -13.74 -18.82
CA GLY A 324 -18.73 -12.53 -19.61
C GLY A 324 -17.28 -12.18 -19.95
N GLY A 325 -17.07 -10.94 -20.36
CA GLY A 325 -15.76 -10.42 -20.76
C GLY A 325 -14.98 -9.78 -19.62
N LEU A 326 -15.09 -10.27 -18.38
CA LEU A 326 -14.40 -9.68 -17.23
C LEU A 326 -12.95 -10.24 -17.12
N PRO A 327 -11.89 -9.43 -17.33
CA PRO A 327 -10.51 -9.91 -17.30
C PRO A 327 -10.16 -10.73 -16.05
N LEU A 328 -10.48 -10.23 -14.86
CA LEU A 328 -10.17 -10.93 -13.61
C LEU A 328 -10.90 -12.28 -13.53
N ALA A 329 -12.18 -12.31 -13.91
CA ALA A 329 -12.98 -13.53 -13.93
C ALA A 329 -12.36 -14.58 -14.87
N LEU A 330 -11.92 -14.15 -16.05
CA LEU A 330 -11.28 -15.00 -17.05
C LEU A 330 -9.91 -15.52 -16.58
N SER A 331 -9.12 -14.70 -15.87
CA SER A 331 -7.84 -15.13 -15.29
C SER A 331 -8.04 -16.18 -14.17
N VAL A 332 -9.01 -15.96 -13.29
CA VAL A 332 -9.41 -16.92 -12.25
C VAL A 332 -9.86 -18.23 -12.90
N LEU A 333 -10.80 -18.16 -13.85
CA LEU A 333 -11.33 -19.33 -14.53
C LEU A 333 -10.24 -20.09 -15.30
N GLY A 334 -9.38 -19.37 -16.03
CA GLY A 334 -8.28 -19.99 -16.77
C GLY A 334 -7.31 -20.74 -15.85
N THR A 335 -6.97 -20.15 -14.70
CA THR A 335 -6.17 -20.82 -13.67
C THR A 335 -6.80 -22.14 -13.21
N HIS A 336 -8.13 -22.18 -13.04
CA HIS A 336 -8.85 -23.40 -12.65
C HIS A 336 -8.94 -24.45 -13.75
N LEU A 337 -9.12 -24.01 -15.00
CA LEU A 337 -9.19 -24.88 -16.18
C LEU A 337 -7.85 -25.52 -16.54
N ALA A 338 -6.75 -25.11 -15.91
CA ALA A 338 -5.48 -25.81 -16.00
C ALA A 338 -5.52 -27.18 -15.30
N HIS A 339 -6.41 -27.37 -14.32
CA HIS A 339 -6.48 -28.59 -13.49
C HIS A 339 -7.86 -29.26 -13.51
N THR A 340 -8.84 -28.68 -14.19
CA THR A 340 -10.23 -29.16 -14.19
C THR A 340 -10.73 -29.37 -15.62
N ARG A 341 -11.50 -30.44 -15.84
CA ARG A 341 -12.18 -30.66 -17.12
C ARG A 341 -13.18 -29.54 -17.41
N VAL A 342 -13.15 -29.02 -18.63
CA VAL A 342 -13.96 -27.86 -19.04
C VAL A 342 -15.46 -28.09 -18.83
N GLU A 343 -15.96 -29.27 -19.17
CA GLU A 343 -17.38 -29.60 -19.00
C GLU A 343 -17.82 -29.62 -17.54
N GLN A 344 -16.94 -30.08 -16.64
CA GLN A 344 -17.21 -30.04 -15.21
C GLN A 344 -17.29 -28.58 -14.73
N ALA A 345 -16.35 -27.72 -15.14
CA ALA A 345 -16.36 -26.31 -14.79
C ALA A 345 -17.63 -25.60 -15.29
N ILE A 346 -18.06 -25.89 -16.53
CA ILE A 346 -19.32 -25.35 -17.07
C ILE A 346 -20.51 -25.77 -16.21
N GLN A 347 -20.58 -27.05 -15.81
CA GLN A 347 -21.68 -27.55 -15.01
C GLN A 347 -21.69 -26.94 -13.60
N ASP A 348 -20.53 -26.82 -12.97
CA ASP A 348 -20.40 -26.23 -11.64
C ASP A 348 -20.77 -24.73 -11.64
N LEU A 349 -20.35 -23.99 -12.66
CA LEU A 349 -20.73 -22.58 -12.84
C LEU A 349 -22.24 -22.41 -13.04
N LYS A 350 -22.90 -23.30 -13.80
CA LYS A 350 -24.36 -23.28 -13.97
C LYS A 350 -25.10 -23.57 -12.67
N ASN A 351 -24.54 -24.43 -11.82
CA ASN A 351 -25.16 -24.86 -10.58
C ASN A 351 -24.97 -23.85 -9.43
N ALA A 352 -23.99 -22.96 -9.52
CA ALA A 352 -23.71 -21.99 -8.47
C ALA A 352 -24.78 -20.86 -8.44
N ARG A 353 -25.34 -20.61 -7.24
CA ARG A 353 -26.29 -19.52 -6.96
C ARG A 353 -25.76 -18.64 -5.82
N PRO A 354 -25.90 -17.30 -5.88
CA PRO A 354 -26.50 -16.48 -6.95
C PRO A 354 -25.58 -16.30 -8.17
N PRO A 355 -26.12 -15.95 -9.36
CA PRO A 355 -25.38 -15.94 -10.63
C PRO A 355 -24.21 -14.94 -10.69
N PHE A 356 -24.22 -13.85 -9.90
CA PHE A 356 -23.15 -12.86 -9.92
C PHE A 356 -21.91 -13.27 -9.11
N ASP A 357 -22.10 -14.10 -8.08
CA ASP A 357 -21.03 -14.66 -7.24
C ASP A 357 -20.65 -16.09 -7.64
N ALA A 358 -21.40 -16.70 -8.57
CA ALA A 358 -21.29 -18.09 -9.00
C ALA A 358 -19.84 -18.48 -9.35
N LEU A 359 -19.14 -17.66 -10.12
CA LEU A 359 -17.75 -17.90 -10.48
C LEU A 359 -16.82 -17.85 -9.27
N TYR A 360 -16.99 -16.87 -8.38
CA TYR A 360 -16.11 -16.71 -7.23
C TYR A 360 -16.35 -17.80 -6.18
N THR A 361 -17.60 -18.21 -5.99
CA THR A 361 -17.95 -19.38 -5.16
C THR A 361 -17.43 -20.68 -5.78
N TYR A 362 -17.55 -20.86 -7.10
CA TYR A 362 -16.98 -22.00 -7.79
C TYR A 362 -15.45 -22.04 -7.66
N ALA A 363 -14.80 -20.93 -7.99
CA ALA A 363 -13.36 -20.75 -7.86
C ALA A 363 -12.94 -21.08 -6.44
N LEU A 364 -13.53 -20.44 -5.44
CA LEU A 364 -13.24 -20.71 -4.03
C LEU A 364 -13.39 -22.20 -3.67
N LYS A 365 -14.49 -22.87 -4.05
CA LYS A 365 -14.69 -24.30 -3.76
C LYS A 365 -13.66 -25.20 -4.44
N SER A 366 -13.32 -24.87 -5.68
CA SER A 366 -12.33 -25.59 -6.47
C SER A 366 -10.93 -25.38 -5.89
N THR A 367 -10.53 -24.11 -5.68
CA THR A 367 -9.25 -23.75 -5.06
C THR A 367 -9.12 -24.38 -3.68
N TRP A 368 -10.16 -24.35 -2.87
CA TRP A 368 -10.08 -24.82 -1.48
C TRP A 368 -9.56 -26.24 -1.36
N LYS A 369 -10.00 -27.13 -2.27
CA LYS A 369 -9.53 -28.52 -2.32
C LYS A 369 -8.05 -28.62 -2.68
N GLN A 370 -7.53 -27.68 -3.45
CA GLN A 370 -6.14 -27.62 -3.90
C GLN A 370 -5.22 -26.92 -2.89
N LEU A 371 -5.77 -26.03 -2.05
CA LEU A 371 -4.97 -25.31 -1.06
C LEU A 371 -4.30 -26.25 -0.06
N SER A 372 -3.03 -25.94 0.23
CA SER A 372 -2.28 -26.48 1.35
C SER A 372 -2.99 -26.18 2.69
N PRO A 373 -2.72 -26.95 3.76
CA PRO A 373 -3.26 -26.66 5.09
C PRO A 373 -3.00 -25.21 5.52
N SER A 374 -1.79 -24.69 5.25
CA SER A 374 -1.42 -23.31 5.59
C SER A 374 -2.16 -22.26 4.75
N GLY A 375 -2.42 -22.53 3.47
CA GLY A 375 -3.28 -21.68 2.65
C GLY A 375 -4.71 -21.59 3.18
N ARG A 376 -5.29 -22.74 3.56
CA ARG A 376 -6.64 -22.79 4.16
C ARG A 376 -6.71 -22.05 5.49
N ASP A 377 -5.71 -22.26 6.36
CA ASP A 377 -5.66 -21.59 7.67
C ASP A 377 -5.52 -20.08 7.52
N LEU A 378 -4.70 -19.61 6.57
CA LEU A 378 -4.58 -18.19 6.27
C LEU A 378 -5.90 -17.60 5.74
N VAL A 379 -6.62 -18.31 4.86
CA VAL A 379 -7.94 -17.86 4.38
C VAL A 379 -8.96 -17.79 5.51
N ARG A 380 -9.04 -18.80 6.39
CA ARG A 380 -9.92 -18.79 7.58
C ARG A 380 -9.60 -17.64 8.52
N TYR A 381 -8.30 -17.43 8.73
CA TYR A 381 -7.84 -16.34 9.57
C TYR A 381 -8.27 -14.99 8.99
N LEU A 382 -8.00 -14.73 7.71
CA LEU A 382 -8.38 -13.49 7.07
C LEU A 382 -9.90 -13.31 7.03
N SER A 383 -10.68 -14.36 6.78
CA SER A 383 -12.14 -14.28 6.72
C SER A 383 -12.78 -13.93 8.08
N SER A 384 -12.14 -14.34 9.18
CA SER A 384 -12.54 -13.97 10.54
C SER A 384 -12.23 -12.51 10.90
N ARG A 385 -11.38 -11.83 10.12
CA ARG A 385 -11.04 -10.42 10.34
C ARG A 385 -12.07 -9.50 9.70
N ASN A 386 -12.37 -8.40 10.39
CA ASN A 386 -13.14 -7.32 9.80
C ASN A 386 -12.38 -6.76 8.59
N GLY A 387 -13.07 -6.66 7.45
CA GLY A 387 -12.48 -6.23 6.18
C GLY A 387 -11.65 -7.28 5.43
N GLY A 388 -11.45 -8.48 5.99
CA GLY A 388 -10.76 -9.57 5.29
C GLY A 388 -9.24 -9.39 5.16
N GLN A 389 -8.60 -8.64 6.06
CA GLN A 389 -7.20 -8.22 5.92
C GLN A 389 -6.38 -8.34 7.20
N SER A 390 -5.05 -8.44 7.06
CA SER A 390 -4.08 -8.42 8.15
C SER A 390 -2.71 -7.95 7.66
N SER A 391 -1.91 -7.34 8.53
CA SER A 391 -0.50 -7.07 8.20
C SER A 391 0.30 -8.38 8.19
N GLU A 392 1.27 -8.48 7.28
CA GLU A 392 2.18 -9.63 7.18
C GLU A 392 3.02 -9.81 8.44
N GLU A 393 3.41 -8.70 9.10
CA GLU A 393 4.08 -8.76 10.40
C GLU A 393 3.19 -9.44 11.45
N HIS A 394 1.90 -9.13 11.48
CA HIS A 394 0.97 -9.78 12.40
C HIS A 394 0.74 -11.24 12.04
N LEU A 395 0.61 -11.56 10.75
CA LEU A 395 0.51 -12.94 10.27
C LEU A 395 1.73 -13.78 10.66
N SER A 396 2.94 -13.21 10.59
CA SER A 396 4.18 -13.90 10.95
C SER A 396 4.27 -14.31 12.43
N LYS A 397 3.43 -13.73 13.29
CA LYS A 397 3.36 -14.03 14.74
C LYS A 397 2.32 -15.10 15.07
N LEU A 398 1.54 -15.56 14.10
CA LEU A 398 0.58 -16.65 14.28
C LEU A 398 1.31 -18.00 14.31
N ASP A 399 0.62 -19.06 14.77
CA ASP A 399 1.16 -20.43 14.78
C ASP A 399 1.56 -20.94 13.38
N ILE A 400 1.00 -20.34 12.32
CA ILE A 400 1.36 -20.60 10.93
C ILE A 400 2.56 -19.77 10.43
N GLY A 401 3.20 -18.97 11.28
CA GLY A 401 4.09 -17.86 10.91
C GLY A 401 5.21 -18.22 9.94
N SER A 402 5.86 -19.37 10.10
CA SER A 402 6.93 -19.83 9.20
C SER A 402 6.42 -20.23 7.80
N ARG A 403 5.13 -20.54 7.68
CA ARG A 403 4.46 -20.96 6.43
C ARG A 403 3.63 -19.85 5.79
N VAL A 404 3.54 -18.68 6.43
CA VAL A 404 2.83 -17.51 5.89
C VAL A 404 3.34 -17.09 4.51
N PRO A 405 4.67 -17.00 4.25
CA PRO A 405 5.15 -16.60 2.94
C PRO A 405 4.70 -17.52 1.81
N SER A 406 4.81 -18.85 1.99
CA SER A 406 4.36 -19.82 1.00
C SER A 406 2.84 -19.80 0.82
N ALA A 407 2.07 -19.63 1.91
CA ALA A 407 0.62 -19.48 1.83
C ALA A 407 0.22 -18.20 1.09
N ILE A 408 0.91 -17.08 1.29
CA ILE A 408 0.68 -15.85 0.53
C ILE A 408 0.95 -16.07 -0.96
N THR A 409 2.06 -16.73 -1.31
CA THR A 409 2.39 -17.05 -2.71
C THR A 409 1.28 -17.91 -3.34
N GLU A 410 0.92 -19.01 -2.68
CA GLU A 410 -0.16 -19.92 -3.12
C GLU A 410 -1.49 -19.19 -3.30
N LEU A 411 -1.92 -18.39 -2.32
CA LEU A 411 -3.20 -17.68 -2.41
C LEU A 411 -3.19 -16.57 -3.48
N THR A 412 -2.03 -15.94 -3.72
CA THR A 412 -1.86 -14.95 -4.80
C THR A 412 -1.95 -15.63 -6.16
N GLU A 413 -1.31 -16.78 -6.30
CA GLU A 413 -1.32 -17.59 -7.52
C GLU A 413 -2.71 -18.09 -7.92
N HIS A 414 -3.60 -18.24 -6.95
CA HIS A 414 -5.00 -18.59 -7.15
C HIS A 414 -5.96 -17.39 -7.15
N TYR A 415 -5.46 -16.15 -7.15
CA TYR A 415 -6.27 -14.93 -7.14
C TYR A 415 -7.29 -14.91 -5.98
N LEU A 416 -6.89 -15.37 -4.79
CA LEU A 416 -7.73 -15.33 -3.58
C LEU A 416 -7.46 -14.09 -2.72
N ILE A 417 -6.23 -13.57 -2.79
CA ILE A 417 -5.81 -12.40 -2.03
C ILE A 417 -5.24 -11.31 -2.93
N ASP A 418 -5.40 -10.06 -2.49
CA ASP A 418 -4.63 -8.89 -2.92
C ASP A 418 -3.55 -8.60 -1.86
N ILE A 419 -2.42 -8.09 -2.33
CA ILE A 419 -1.39 -7.52 -1.46
C ILE A 419 -1.47 -6.00 -1.52
N GLU A 420 -1.54 -5.36 -0.36
CA GLU A 420 -1.57 -3.92 -0.20
C GLU A 420 -0.33 -3.45 0.59
N PHE A 421 0.22 -2.28 0.28
CA PHE A 421 1.27 -1.69 1.11
C PHE A 421 0.76 -0.38 1.69
N TRP A 422 0.94 -0.24 3.00
CA TRP A 422 0.61 0.99 3.71
C TRP A 422 1.72 1.33 4.70
N ARG A 423 2.26 2.56 4.61
CA ARG A 423 3.27 3.10 5.54
C ARG A 423 4.42 2.11 5.89
N ARG A 424 4.88 1.32 4.90
CA ARG A 424 5.94 0.26 4.96
C ARG A 424 5.50 -1.13 5.43
N GLN A 425 4.25 -1.31 5.83
CA GLN A 425 3.71 -2.62 6.13
C GLN A 425 3.06 -3.22 4.88
N ARG A 426 3.35 -4.50 4.64
CA ARG A 426 2.64 -5.32 3.68
C ARG A 426 1.40 -5.87 4.34
N PHE A 427 0.25 -5.64 3.73
CA PHE A 427 -1.06 -6.13 4.14
C PHE A 427 -1.51 -7.18 3.16
N VAL A 428 -2.01 -8.28 3.70
CA VAL A 428 -2.62 -9.36 2.94
C VAL A 428 -4.11 -9.24 3.11
N ARG A 429 -4.85 -9.22 2.00
CA ARG A 429 -6.28 -8.99 1.98
C ARG A 429 -6.97 -10.00 1.10
N LEU A 430 -8.05 -10.61 1.58
CA LEU A 430 -8.96 -11.39 0.74
C LEU A 430 -9.62 -10.48 -0.30
N MET A 431 -9.65 -10.92 -1.55
CA MET A 431 -10.35 -10.18 -2.59
C MET A 431 -11.82 -9.95 -2.18
N PRO A 432 -12.41 -8.75 -2.39
CA PRO A 432 -13.74 -8.43 -1.86
C PRO A 432 -14.84 -9.44 -2.24
N LEU A 433 -14.78 -9.98 -3.46
CA LEU A 433 -15.75 -10.98 -3.93
C LEU A 433 -15.52 -12.36 -3.28
N MET A 434 -14.28 -12.69 -2.91
CA MET A 434 -13.96 -13.88 -2.13
C MET A 434 -14.43 -13.75 -0.68
N CYS A 435 -14.34 -12.57 -0.05
CA CYS A 435 -14.89 -12.35 1.29
C CYS A 435 -16.38 -12.69 1.36
N THR A 436 -17.16 -12.24 0.38
CA THR A 436 -18.60 -12.55 0.31
C THR A 436 -18.84 -14.05 0.13
N ALA A 437 -18.13 -14.67 -0.82
CA ALA A 437 -18.24 -16.09 -1.09
C ALA A 437 -17.89 -16.95 0.14
N ILE A 438 -16.75 -16.67 0.78
CA ILE A 438 -16.28 -17.38 1.98
C ILE A 438 -17.29 -17.27 3.12
N ARG A 439 -17.80 -16.07 3.41
CA ARG A 439 -18.80 -15.88 4.48
C ARG A 439 -20.07 -16.69 4.21
N SER A 440 -20.57 -16.63 2.97
CA SER A 440 -21.79 -17.36 2.57
C SER A 440 -21.66 -18.88 2.63
N GLU A 441 -20.43 -19.41 2.55
CA GLU A 441 -20.13 -20.84 2.53
C GLU A 441 -19.68 -21.36 3.91
N MET A 442 -18.91 -20.59 4.69
CA MET A 442 -18.53 -20.94 6.06
C MET A 442 -19.75 -21.07 6.98
N ASP A 443 -20.77 -20.23 6.78
CA ASP A 443 -22.03 -20.30 7.53
C ASP A 443 -22.80 -21.61 7.26
N LYS A 444 -22.51 -22.31 6.15
CA LYS A 444 -23.16 -23.56 5.74
C LYS A 444 -22.42 -24.82 6.18
N ARG A 445 -21.40 -24.67 7.04
CA ARG A 445 -20.44 -25.71 7.51
C ARG A 445 -19.48 -26.18 6.42
N TRP A 446 -18.25 -25.69 6.53
CA TRP A 446 -17.04 -26.25 5.92
C TRP A 446 -16.25 -27.06 6.93
#